data_AF-A0A9E5FW73-F1
#
_entry.id   AF-A0A9E5FW73-F1
#
_cell.length_a   1.000
_cell.length_b   1.000
_cell.length_c   1.000
_cell.angle_alpha   90.00
_cell.angle_beta   90.00
_cell.angle_gamma   90.00
#
_symmetry.space_group_name_H-M   'P 1'
#
loop_
_entity.id
_entity.type
_entity.pdbx_description
1 polymer ?
#
loop_
_entity_poly.entity_id
_entity_poly.type
_entity_poly.pdbx_seq_one_letter_code
_entity_poly.pdbx_strand_id
1 'polypeptide(L)'
;MNRKICTAITCLLSASVSAFGDATFSFTNQWSGGGQGAFRISNGSTQALQGWTLEFDWVGQISNVWNGTLTSHVGNHYTVKNVSYNSAIAPAGIIDVGCVATFATTDPLPTNVIAYGGGGSILPIVSSPGKASAAVGNSFAYQITSSGTPTSFSATGLPDGLSVNADSGIISGVPTTASLCVASIRATNANGTGVKLLTLTVIPCQGDGNSDGRVDGIDLTQLLNQWGQGSAYDLNNDGITNGGDLTLVLQGWGTCQ
;
A
#
# COMPACT_ATOMS: atom_id res chain seq x y z
N MET A 1 -6.25 -38.67 4.59
CA MET A 1 -5.94 -37.36 3.96
C MET A 1 -5.81 -36.31 5.04
N ASN A 2 -4.57 -35.92 5.39
CA ASN A 2 -4.30 -34.95 6.44
C ASN A 2 -4.57 -33.53 5.92
N ARG A 3 -5.73 -32.97 6.27
CA ARG A 3 -6.00 -31.53 6.12
C ARG A 3 -5.16 -30.78 7.16
N LYS A 4 -4.05 -30.18 6.73
CA LYS A 4 -3.31 -29.20 7.53
C LYS A 4 -4.16 -27.94 7.65
N ILE A 5 -4.85 -27.80 8.78
CA ILE A 5 -5.55 -26.56 9.15
C ILE A 5 -4.47 -25.57 9.59
N CYS A 6 -4.25 -24.52 8.80
CA CYS A 6 -3.42 -23.39 9.19
C CYS A 6 -4.22 -22.49 10.13
N THR A 7 -3.89 -22.54 11.42
CA THR A 7 -4.44 -21.67 12.46
C THR A 7 -4.09 -20.21 12.17
N ALA A 8 -5.10 -19.37 11.94
CA ALA A 8 -4.93 -17.92 11.87
C ALA A 8 -4.66 -17.39 13.29
N ILE A 9 -3.41 -17.04 13.58
CA ILE A 9 -3.06 -16.24 14.74
C ILE A 9 -3.50 -14.80 14.42
N THR A 10 -4.56 -14.35 15.07
CA THR A 10 -4.96 -12.94 15.07
C THR A 10 -3.89 -12.15 15.84
N CYS A 11 -2.86 -11.71 15.12
CA CYS A 11 -1.96 -10.69 15.61
C CYS A 11 -2.72 -9.36 15.55
N LEU A 12 -3.10 -8.81 16.72
CA LEU A 12 -3.43 -7.39 16.82
C LEU A 12 -2.17 -6.61 16.45
N LEU A 13 -2.04 -6.32 15.16
CA LEU A 13 -1.09 -5.35 14.66
C LEU A 13 -1.61 -3.97 15.08
N SER A 14 -1.13 -3.50 16.23
CA SER A 14 -1.00 -2.08 16.44
C SER A 14 -0.13 -1.55 15.31
N ALA A 15 -0.74 -0.94 14.30
CA ALA A 15 -0.01 -0.20 13.28
C ALA A 15 0.58 1.03 13.98
N SER A 16 1.81 0.89 14.51
CA SER A 16 2.62 2.04 14.84
C SER A 16 2.93 2.76 13.53
N VAL A 17 2.34 3.94 13.34
CA VAL A 17 2.80 4.89 12.32
C VAL A 17 4.23 5.22 12.73
N SER A 18 5.23 4.70 12.01
CA SER A 18 6.61 5.13 12.23
C SER A 18 6.72 6.57 11.73
N ALA A 19 6.48 7.52 12.62
CA ALA A 19 6.90 8.90 12.50
C ALA A 19 8.44 8.90 12.47
N PHE A 20 9.03 9.45 11.41
CA PHE A 20 10.48 9.46 11.24
C PHE A 20 11.05 10.67 11.96
N GLY A 21 11.15 10.50 13.27
CA GLY A 21 11.59 11.55 14.17
C GLY A 21 10.54 11.86 15.22
N ASP A 22 10.92 11.68 16.48
CA ASP A 22 10.15 12.28 17.55
C ASP A 22 10.21 13.80 17.36
N ALA A 23 9.02 14.39 17.24
CA ALA A 23 8.83 15.81 17.28
C ALA A 23 8.18 16.16 18.62
N THR A 24 8.83 17.01 19.40
CA THR A 24 8.35 17.42 20.71
C THR A 24 8.20 18.92 20.76
N PHE A 25 7.23 19.41 21.52
CA PHE A 25 7.07 20.84 21.76
C PHE A 25 7.42 21.17 23.21
N SER A 26 8.13 22.27 23.41
CA SER A 26 8.33 22.85 24.74
C SER A 26 8.33 24.37 24.66
N PHE A 27 7.84 25.02 25.71
CA PHE A 27 7.96 26.45 25.84
C PHE A 27 9.36 26.83 26.36
N THR A 28 9.99 27.77 25.67
CA THR A 28 11.22 28.42 26.13
C THR A 28 10.91 29.57 27.10
N ASN A 29 9.82 30.29 26.85
CA ASN A 29 9.33 31.35 27.72
C ASN A 29 7.81 31.49 27.59
N GLN A 30 7.11 31.77 28.69
CA GLN A 30 5.64 31.89 28.69
C GLN A 30 5.21 33.15 29.43
N TRP A 31 4.13 33.77 28.97
CA TRP A 31 3.49 34.92 29.62
C TRP A 31 1.96 34.77 29.57
N SER A 32 1.24 35.69 30.21
CA SER A 32 -0.23 35.66 30.16
C SER A 32 -0.71 35.95 28.73
N GLY A 33 -1.43 35.00 28.14
CA GLY A 33 -1.99 35.14 26.78
C GLY A 33 -1.05 34.72 25.64
N GLY A 34 0.14 34.18 25.94
CA GLY A 34 1.04 33.72 24.88
C GLY A 34 2.37 33.17 25.38
N GLY A 35 3.23 32.80 24.44
CA GLY A 35 4.52 32.23 24.75
C GLY A 35 5.40 32.05 23.53
N GLN A 36 6.69 31.89 23.81
CA GLN A 36 7.71 31.46 22.87
C GLN A 36 8.04 29.99 23.14
N GLY A 37 7.98 29.16 22.11
CA GLY A 37 8.29 27.74 22.20
C GLY A 37 9.11 27.24 21.03
N ALA A 38 9.54 25.99 21.13
CA ALA A 38 10.29 25.30 20.09
C ALA A 38 9.75 23.89 19.89
N PHE A 39 9.64 23.53 18.61
CA PHE A 39 9.47 22.16 18.16
C PHE A 39 10.85 21.57 17.90
N ARG A 40 11.19 20.54 18.66
CA ARG A 40 12.44 19.78 18.48
C ARG A 40 12.16 18.57 17.61
N ILE A 41 12.78 18.54 16.44
CA ILE A 41 12.66 17.46 15.46
C ILE A 41 13.96 16.65 15.48
N SER A 42 13.86 15.34 15.62
CA SER A 42 15.00 14.42 15.60
C SER A 42 14.97 13.53 14.36
N ASN A 43 16.11 13.20 13.76
CA ASN A 43 16.19 12.19 12.72
C ASN A 43 16.63 10.84 13.31
N GLY A 44 15.66 9.96 13.60
CA GLY A 44 15.93 8.62 14.11
C GLY A 44 16.42 7.60 13.06
N SER A 45 16.55 8.00 11.79
CA SER A 45 16.97 7.10 10.71
C SER A 45 18.49 7.01 10.56
N THR A 46 18.95 6.04 9.76
CA THR A 46 20.37 5.84 9.41
C THR A 46 20.82 6.65 8.18
N GLN A 47 19.92 7.43 7.56
CA GLN A 47 20.20 8.22 6.36
C GLN A 47 19.97 9.71 6.63
N ALA A 48 20.63 10.57 5.86
CA ALA A 48 20.36 12.00 5.91
C ALA A 48 18.99 12.28 5.28
N LEU A 49 18.13 12.99 6.00
CA LEU A 49 16.87 13.50 5.47
C LEU A 49 17.15 14.70 4.55
N GLN A 50 16.33 14.85 3.51
CA GLN A 50 16.39 15.98 2.58
C GLN A 50 15.00 16.59 2.42
N GLY A 51 14.84 17.84 2.85
CA GLY A 51 13.54 18.46 3.09
C GLY A 51 12.88 17.88 4.34
N TRP A 52 12.14 18.70 5.09
CA TRP A 52 11.32 18.22 6.20
C TRP A 52 10.05 19.04 6.33
N THR A 53 9.02 18.39 6.87
CA THR A 53 7.74 19.00 7.21
C THR A 53 7.34 18.58 8.62
N LEU A 54 6.82 19.53 9.37
CA LEU A 54 6.28 19.38 10.71
C LEU A 54 4.77 19.66 10.64
N GLU A 55 3.98 18.75 11.18
CA GLU A 55 2.53 18.87 11.33
C GLU A 55 2.14 18.73 12.79
N PHE A 56 1.14 19.49 13.22
CA PHE A 56 0.58 19.42 14.56
C PHE A 56 -0.80 20.07 14.60
N ASP A 57 -1.58 19.70 15.61
CA ASP A 57 -2.85 20.33 15.91
C ASP A 57 -2.71 21.24 17.14
N TRP A 58 -3.05 22.51 17.01
CA TRP A 58 -3.01 23.46 18.11
C TRP A 58 -4.07 24.55 17.96
N VAL A 59 -4.70 24.93 19.08
CA VAL A 59 -5.66 26.04 19.12
C VAL A 59 -4.95 27.41 19.23
N GLY A 60 -3.73 27.40 19.77
CA GLY A 60 -2.88 28.59 19.83
C GLY A 60 -2.63 29.15 18.43
N GLN A 61 -2.55 30.47 18.33
CA GLN A 61 -2.34 31.19 17.08
C GLN A 61 -0.88 31.56 16.92
N ILE A 62 -0.21 30.99 15.92
CA ILE A 62 1.20 31.28 15.64
C ILE A 62 1.31 32.63 14.95
N SER A 63 2.01 33.56 15.60
CA SER A 63 2.28 34.91 15.10
C SER A 63 3.61 35.02 14.38
N ASN A 64 4.58 34.19 14.74
CA ASN A 64 5.90 34.16 14.11
C ASN A 64 6.52 32.77 14.19
N VAL A 65 7.30 32.40 13.17
CA VAL A 65 8.05 31.13 13.09
C VAL A 65 9.45 31.38 12.53
N TRP A 66 10.46 30.69 13.05
CA TRP A 66 11.82 30.72 12.52
C TRP A 66 12.44 29.33 12.46
N ASN A 67 13.50 29.20 11.66
CA ASN A 67 14.06 27.91 11.23
C ASN A 67 13.05 27.00 10.51
N GLY A 68 11.94 27.56 10.05
CA GLY A 68 10.88 26.89 9.30
C GLY A 68 9.97 27.94 8.67
N THR A 69 9.14 27.51 7.72
CA THR A 69 8.14 28.36 7.07
C THR A 69 6.77 27.73 7.29
N LEU A 70 5.84 28.49 7.88
CA LEU A 70 4.44 28.07 7.99
C LEU A 70 3.82 28.08 6.58
N THR A 71 3.41 26.90 6.10
CA THR A 71 2.91 26.72 4.72
C THR A 71 1.40 26.49 4.64
N SER A 72 0.79 25.99 5.72
CA SER A 72 -0.66 25.80 5.81
C SER A 72 -1.12 25.96 7.26
N HIS A 73 -2.30 26.55 7.43
CA HIS A 73 -3.03 26.59 8.69
C HIS A 73 -4.53 26.53 8.38
N VAL A 74 -5.18 25.41 8.74
CA VAL A 74 -6.61 25.18 8.48
C VAL A 74 -7.26 24.67 9.76
N GLY A 75 -8.19 25.44 10.32
CA GLY A 75 -8.79 25.11 11.61
C GLY A 75 -7.76 25.18 12.73
N ASN A 76 -7.46 24.04 13.35
CA ASN A 76 -6.40 23.90 14.36
C ASN A 76 -5.14 23.19 13.80
N HIS A 77 -5.12 22.81 12.52
CA HIS A 77 -4.02 22.04 11.95
C HIS A 77 -2.99 22.95 11.29
N TYR A 78 -1.72 22.79 11.66
CA TYR A 78 -0.58 23.56 11.16
C TYR A 78 0.39 22.68 10.36
N THR A 79 0.93 23.23 9.27
CA THR A 79 1.98 22.58 8.47
C THR A 79 3.16 23.54 8.27
N VAL A 80 4.32 23.21 8.84
CA VAL A 80 5.56 23.98 8.76
C VAL A 80 6.60 23.20 7.96
N LYS A 81 7.21 23.83 6.95
CA LYS A 81 8.27 23.22 6.14
C LYS A 81 9.65 23.81 6.44
N ASN A 82 10.67 23.08 6.05
CA ASN A 82 12.05 23.54 6.13
C ASN A 82 12.31 24.84 5.35
N VAL A 83 13.29 25.59 5.83
CA VAL A 83 13.96 26.62 5.03
C VAL A 83 15.15 26.01 4.29
N SER A 84 15.70 26.72 3.30
CA SER A 84 16.70 26.14 2.39
C SER A 84 17.99 25.70 3.08
N TYR A 85 18.45 26.44 4.09
CA TYR A 85 19.73 26.14 4.76
C TYR A 85 19.66 24.99 5.78
N ASN A 86 18.46 24.57 6.20
CA ASN A 86 18.26 23.49 7.15
C ASN A 86 17.40 22.36 6.60
N SER A 87 17.31 22.25 5.27
CA SER A 87 16.56 21.19 4.60
C SER A 87 17.12 19.80 4.91
N ALA A 88 18.42 19.69 5.19
CA ALA A 88 19.06 18.43 5.48
C ALA A 88 19.16 18.17 6.99
N ILE A 89 18.77 16.98 7.45
CA ILE A 89 18.98 16.52 8.82
C ILE A 89 19.79 15.23 8.75
N ALA A 90 21.05 15.25 9.20
CA ALA A 90 21.91 14.07 9.22
C ALA A 90 21.30 12.92 10.06
N PRO A 91 21.74 11.66 9.88
CA PRO A 91 21.37 10.56 10.79
C PRO A 91 21.62 10.95 12.25
N ALA A 92 20.66 10.66 13.15
CA ALA A 92 20.66 11.11 14.55
C ALA A 92 20.73 12.64 14.76
N GLY A 93 20.61 13.42 13.69
CA GLY A 93 20.62 14.88 13.73
C GLY A 93 19.34 15.45 14.35
N ILE A 94 19.45 16.68 14.84
CA ILE A 94 18.35 17.38 15.51
C ILE A 94 18.27 18.80 14.98
N ILE A 95 17.04 19.29 14.81
CA ILE A 95 16.78 20.70 14.53
C ILE A 95 15.70 21.23 15.47
N ASP A 96 15.77 22.54 15.76
CA ASP A 96 14.74 23.24 16.52
C ASP A 96 14.06 24.29 15.64
N VAL A 97 12.74 24.21 15.56
CA VAL A 97 11.86 25.15 14.87
C VAL A 97 11.14 25.97 15.93
N GLY A 98 11.45 27.26 16.01
CA GLY A 98 10.88 28.12 17.04
C GLY A 98 9.64 28.86 16.56
N CYS A 99 8.74 29.17 17.49
CA CYS A 99 7.55 29.97 17.23
C CYS A 99 7.20 30.90 18.39
N VAL A 100 6.52 32.00 18.07
CA VAL A 100 5.76 32.79 19.04
C VAL A 100 4.28 32.57 18.78
N ALA A 101 3.52 32.22 19.81
CA ALA A 101 2.09 31.98 19.71
C ALA A 101 1.31 32.71 20.80
N THR A 102 0.08 33.08 20.47
CA THR A 102 -0.92 33.59 21.41
C THR A 102 -1.95 32.51 21.70
N PHE A 103 -2.29 32.31 22.96
CA PHE A 103 -3.20 31.26 23.41
C PHE A 103 -3.86 31.68 24.74
N ALA A 104 -5.05 31.16 25.04
CA ALA A 104 -5.66 31.35 26.35
C ALA A 104 -4.88 30.57 27.42
N THR A 105 -4.89 31.03 28.66
CA THR A 105 -4.09 30.44 29.77
C THR A 105 -4.43 28.98 30.09
N THR A 106 -5.54 28.46 29.56
CA THR A 106 -5.99 27.07 29.73
C THR A 106 -5.88 26.23 28.44
N ASP A 107 -5.29 26.78 27.37
CA ASP A 107 -5.24 26.08 26.10
C ASP A 107 -4.33 24.86 26.18
N PRO A 108 -4.72 23.73 25.57
CA PRO A 108 -3.87 22.55 25.48
C PRO A 108 -2.61 22.87 24.67
N LEU A 109 -1.49 22.24 25.05
CA LEU A 109 -0.27 22.20 24.23
C LEU A 109 -0.56 21.58 22.85
N PRO A 110 0.31 21.81 21.85
CA PRO A 110 0.18 21.14 20.56
C PRO A 110 0.08 19.62 20.72
N THR A 111 -0.88 19.02 20.02
CA THR A 111 -1.05 17.56 19.93
C THR A 111 -0.75 17.09 18.51
N ASN A 112 -0.67 15.76 18.32
CA ASN A 112 -0.36 15.15 17.02
C ASN A 112 0.89 15.73 16.37
N VAL A 113 1.88 16.08 17.19
CA VAL A 113 3.14 16.68 16.75
C VAL A 113 3.97 15.61 16.04
N ILE A 114 4.06 15.73 14.73
CA ILE A 114 4.77 14.78 13.87
C ILE A 114 5.70 15.52 12.92
N ALA A 115 6.89 14.97 12.69
CA ALA A 115 7.80 15.46 11.67
C ALA A 115 8.15 14.35 10.69
N TYR A 116 8.35 14.72 9.43
CA TYR A 116 8.74 13.80 8.37
C TYR A 116 9.69 14.47 7.37
N GLY A 117 10.65 13.70 6.85
CA GLY A 117 11.62 14.14 5.85
C GLY A 117 11.17 13.88 4.41
N GLY A 118 11.79 14.54 3.43
CA GLY A 118 11.32 14.56 2.05
C GLY A 118 10.13 15.50 1.89
N GLY A 119 10.03 16.20 0.76
CA GLY A 119 8.77 16.86 0.40
C GLY A 119 7.64 15.84 0.25
N GLY A 120 6.99 15.46 1.35
CA GLY A 120 5.85 14.55 1.38
C GLY A 120 6.14 13.04 1.31
N SER A 121 7.26 12.53 1.85
CA SER A 121 7.54 11.08 1.80
C SER A 121 7.52 10.42 3.19
N ILE A 122 6.31 10.06 3.64
CA ILE A 122 6.11 9.08 4.71
C ILE A 122 6.59 7.67 4.28
N LEU A 123 6.69 6.70 5.19
CA LEU A 123 6.86 5.30 4.76
C LEU A 123 5.77 4.95 3.73
N PRO A 124 6.05 4.13 2.70
CA PRO A 124 5.02 3.84 1.71
C PRO A 124 3.84 3.15 2.38
N ILE A 125 2.61 3.61 2.14
CA ILE A 125 1.39 2.88 2.55
C ILE A 125 0.82 2.25 1.28
N VAL A 126 0.86 0.92 1.21
CA VAL A 126 0.33 0.18 0.06
C VAL A 126 -1.20 0.28 0.04
N SER A 127 -1.74 0.97 -0.97
CA SER A 127 -3.16 1.30 -1.08
C SER A 127 -3.90 0.47 -2.14
N SER A 128 -3.18 -0.29 -2.97
CA SER A 128 -3.77 -1.17 -3.99
C SER A 128 -4.78 -2.18 -3.41
N PRO A 129 -5.80 -2.63 -4.17
CA PRO A 129 -6.80 -3.59 -3.68
C PRO A 129 -6.20 -4.86 -3.06
N GLY A 130 -6.70 -5.32 -1.91
CA GLY A 130 -6.17 -6.52 -1.25
C GLY A 130 -6.57 -7.85 -1.91
N LYS A 131 -7.29 -7.80 -3.03
CA LYS A 131 -7.81 -8.97 -3.75
C LYS A 131 -7.71 -8.76 -5.25
N ALA A 132 -7.39 -9.81 -5.98
CA ALA A 132 -7.43 -9.84 -7.45
C ALA A 132 -7.74 -11.25 -7.95
N SER A 133 -8.20 -11.35 -9.20
CA SER A 133 -8.38 -12.62 -9.91
C SER A 133 -7.59 -12.63 -11.20
N ALA A 134 -7.02 -13.78 -11.54
CA ALA A 134 -6.37 -14.07 -12.80
C ALA A 134 -6.90 -15.41 -13.33
N ALA A 135 -6.69 -15.70 -14.61
CA ALA A 135 -7.03 -17.01 -15.19
C ALA A 135 -5.75 -17.66 -15.73
N VAL A 136 -5.66 -18.99 -15.60
CA VAL A 136 -4.56 -19.76 -16.18
C VAL A 136 -4.48 -19.52 -17.69
N GLY A 137 -3.26 -19.34 -18.22
CA GLY A 137 -3.00 -19.11 -19.64
C GLY A 137 -3.30 -17.68 -20.14
N ASN A 138 -3.92 -16.83 -19.32
CA ASN A 138 -4.22 -15.45 -19.67
C ASN A 138 -3.19 -14.47 -19.09
N SER A 139 -2.81 -13.47 -19.89
CA SER A 139 -1.96 -12.38 -19.39
C SER A 139 -2.64 -11.66 -18.24
N PHE A 140 -1.91 -11.50 -17.14
CA PHE A 140 -2.33 -10.79 -15.95
C PHE A 140 -1.42 -9.59 -15.71
N ALA A 141 -2.00 -8.49 -15.25
CA ALA A 141 -1.27 -7.32 -14.78
C ALA A 141 -1.98 -6.72 -13.55
N TYR A 142 -1.21 -6.40 -12.53
CA TYR A 142 -1.68 -5.79 -11.30
C TYR A 142 -0.67 -4.74 -10.84
N GLN A 143 -1.13 -3.51 -10.66
CA GLN A 143 -0.30 -2.40 -10.20
C GLN A 143 -0.31 -2.32 -8.67
N ILE A 144 0.87 -2.41 -8.05
CA ILE A 144 1.04 -2.00 -6.65
C ILE A 144 1.02 -0.47 -6.62
N THR A 145 0.00 0.10 -5.97
CA THR A 145 -0.12 1.53 -5.69
C THR A 145 0.21 1.78 -4.21
N SER A 146 0.94 2.85 -3.94
CA SER A 146 1.24 3.28 -2.58
C SER A 146 1.39 4.79 -2.48
N SER A 147 1.22 5.33 -1.27
CA SER A 147 1.72 6.66 -0.93
C SER A 147 3.24 6.64 -0.69
N GLY A 148 3.82 7.79 -0.30
CA GLY A 148 5.19 7.84 0.21
C GLY A 148 6.28 7.66 -0.84
N THR A 149 6.02 7.93 -2.13
CA THR A 149 7.02 7.94 -3.22
C THR A 149 8.02 6.77 -3.14
N PRO A 150 7.56 5.52 -3.29
CA PRO A 150 8.44 4.35 -3.23
C PRO A 150 9.54 4.43 -4.29
N THR A 151 10.74 3.99 -3.91
CA THR A 151 11.89 3.83 -4.81
C THR A 151 12.03 2.40 -5.30
N SER A 152 11.34 1.44 -4.67
CA SER A 152 11.30 0.05 -5.14
C SER A 152 10.05 -0.70 -4.66
N PHE A 153 9.74 -1.79 -5.35
CA PHE A 153 8.64 -2.71 -5.04
C PHE A 153 9.13 -4.15 -4.98
N SER A 154 8.47 -4.97 -4.16
CA SER A 154 8.71 -6.41 -4.14
C SER A 154 7.44 -7.19 -3.81
N ALA A 155 7.40 -8.46 -4.19
CA ALA A 155 6.30 -9.36 -3.96
C ALA A 155 6.83 -10.78 -3.74
N THR A 156 6.29 -11.48 -2.74
CA THR A 156 6.64 -12.88 -2.43
C THR A 156 5.37 -13.72 -2.28
N GLY A 157 5.43 -15.01 -2.65
CA GLY A 157 4.27 -15.89 -2.62
C GLY A 157 3.30 -15.67 -3.79
N LEU A 158 3.82 -15.15 -4.91
CA LEU A 158 3.07 -15.09 -6.16
C LEU A 158 2.89 -16.50 -6.74
N PRO A 159 1.77 -16.78 -7.44
CA PRO A 159 1.61 -17.98 -8.26
C PRO A 159 2.70 -18.11 -9.32
N ASP A 160 2.96 -19.35 -9.75
CA ASP A 160 3.87 -19.65 -10.86
C ASP A 160 3.47 -18.89 -12.12
N GLY A 161 4.46 -18.34 -12.81
CA GLY A 161 4.28 -17.54 -14.02
C GLY A 161 4.04 -16.04 -13.78
N LEU A 162 3.91 -15.60 -12.53
CA LEU A 162 3.82 -14.18 -12.17
C LEU A 162 5.10 -13.66 -11.50
N SER A 163 5.48 -12.43 -11.84
CA SER A 163 6.62 -11.73 -11.25
C SER A 163 6.32 -10.26 -11.05
N VAL A 164 7.05 -9.60 -10.15
CA VAL A 164 6.96 -8.14 -9.93
C VAL A 164 8.13 -7.44 -10.60
N ASN A 165 7.85 -6.35 -11.31
CA ASN A 165 8.86 -5.40 -11.74
C ASN A 165 9.19 -4.46 -10.56
N ALA A 166 10.44 -4.47 -10.10
CA ALA A 166 10.85 -3.77 -8.90
C ALA A 166 10.80 -2.24 -9.00
N ASP A 167 10.86 -1.68 -10.22
CA ASP A 167 10.86 -0.22 -10.43
C ASP A 167 9.44 0.32 -10.59
N SER A 168 8.60 -0.37 -11.37
CA SER A 168 7.22 0.07 -11.66
C SER A 168 6.19 -0.45 -10.66
N GLY A 169 6.48 -1.54 -9.93
CA GLY A 169 5.52 -2.18 -9.04
C GLY A 169 4.42 -2.97 -9.75
N ILE A 170 4.55 -3.19 -11.06
CA ILE A 170 3.63 -4.04 -11.83
C ILE A 170 3.96 -5.50 -11.54
N ILE A 171 2.99 -6.24 -11.00
CA ILE A 171 2.97 -7.70 -11.00
C ILE A 171 2.37 -8.14 -12.33
N SER A 172 3.11 -8.89 -13.13
CA SER A 172 2.66 -9.33 -14.45
C SER A 172 3.16 -10.72 -14.82
N GLY A 173 2.51 -11.32 -15.81
CA GLY A 173 2.89 -12.59 -16.41
C GLY A 173 1.67 -13.39 -16.83
N VAL A 174 1.88 -14.70 -17.03
CA VAL A 174 0.82 -15.65 -17.38
C VAL A 174 0.81 -16.72 -16.31
N PRO A 175 -0.22 -16.78 -15.44
CA PRO A 175 -0.32 -17.83 -14.44
C PRO A 175 -0.46 -19.21 -15.10
N THR A 176 0.29 -20.20 -14.62
CA THR A 176 0.26 -21.56 -15.21
C THR A 176 -0.58 -22.55 -14.41
N THR A 177 -0.90 -22.22 -13.15
CA THR A 177 -1.55 -23.17 -12.23
C THR A 177 -2.67 -22.49 -11.45
N ALA A 178 -3.87 -23.06 -11.54
CA ALA A 178 -5.02 -22.62 -10.76
C ALA A 178 -4.71 -22.76 -9.26
N SER A 179 -4.93 -21.69 -8.51
CA SER A 179 -4.50 -21.61 -7.11
C SER A 179 -5.16 -20.45 -6.38
N LEU A 180 -5.27 -20.59 -5.06
CA LEU A 180 -5.56 -19.48 -4.16
C LEU A 180 -4.30 -19.17 -3.36
N CYS A 181 -3.70 -18.01 -3.62
CA CYS A 181 -2.44 -17.61 -3.02
C CYS A 181 -2.62 -16.32 -2.20
N VAL A 182 -1.88 -16.21 -1.11
CA VAL A 182 -1.76 -14.96 -0.34
C VAL A 182 -0.34 -14.44 -0.52
N ALA A 183 -0.18 -13.49 -1.42
CA ALA A 183 1.10 -12.85 -1.69
C ALA A 183 1.34 -11.69 -0.72
N SER A 184 2.59 -11.49 -0.30
CA SER A 184 3.02 -10.29 0.43
C SER A 184 3.56 -9.29 -0.57
N ILE A 185 2.87 -8.17 -0.75
CA ILE A 185 3.30 -7.07 -1.62
C ILE A 185 3.88 -5.92 -0.79
N ARG A 186 4.95 -5.31 -1.30
CA ARG A 186 5.77 -4.34 -0.58
C ARG A 186 6.14 -3.16 -1.46
N ALA A 187 6.17 -1.98 -0.86
CA ALA A 187 6.67 -0.75 -1.45
C ALA A 187 7.68 -0.14 -0.47
N THR A 188 8.86 0.24 -0.96
CA THR A 188 10.00 0.65 -0.14
C THR A 188 10.53 2.00 -0.60
N ASN A 189 10.85 2.87 0.35
CA ASN A 189 11.64 4.08 0.12
C ASN A 189 12.74 4.17 1.20
N ALA A 190 13.50 5.27 1.20
CA ALA A 190 14.54 5.51 2.21
C ALA A 190 14.00 5.56 3.66
N ASN A 191 12.72 5.88 3.83
CA ASN A 191 12.06 5.98 5.12
C ASN A 191 11.61 4.59 5.63
N GLY A 192 11.19 3.68 4.77
CA GLY A 192 10.84 2.33 5.22
C GLY A 192 10.11 1.52 4.17
N THR A 193 9.48 0.44 4.62
CA THR A 193 8.73 -0.47 3.75
C THR A 193 7.28 -0.60 4.21
N GLY A 194 6.35 -0.24 3.33
CA GLY A 194 4.94 -0.60 3.46
C GLY A 194 4.71 -2.03 3.04
N VAL A 195 3.84 -2.74 3.75
CA VAL A 195 3.47 -4.13 3.43
C VAL A 195 1.96 -4.27 3.42
N LYS A 196 1.44 -5.00 2.44
CA LYS A 196 0.03 -5.44 2.39
C LYS A 196 -0.05 -6.86 1.88
N LEU A 197 -1.08 -7.60 2.30
CA LEU A 197 -1.39 -8.91 1.74
C LEU A 197 -2.32 -8.75 0.53
N LEU A 198 -2.01 -9.47 -0.54
CA LEU A 198 -2.83 -9.62 -1.73
C LEU A 198 -3.32 -11.06 -1.80
N THR A 199 -4.63 -11.26 -1.68
CA THR A 199 -5.26 -12.54 -1.99
C THR A 199 -5.50 -12.63 -3.50
N LEU A 200 -4.78 -13.51 -4.16
CA LEU A 200 -4.87 -13.73 -5.60
C LEU A 200 -5.56 -15.07 -5.87
N THR A 201 -6.69 -15.02 -6.58
CA THR A 201 -7.41 -16.21 -7.03
C THR A 201 -7.10 -16.44 -8.50
N VAL A 202 -6.31 -17.48 -8.79
CA VAL A 202 -6.08 -17.95 -10.15
C VAL A 202 -7.12 -19.01 -10.48
N ILE A 203 -8.07 -18.67 -11.34
CA ILE A 203 -9.10 -19.61 -11.80
C ILE A 203 -8.52 -20.52 -12.90
N PRO A 204 -9.00 -21.78 -13.00
CA PRO A 204 -8.66 -22.67 -14.12
C PRO A 204 -8.95 -22.00 -15.48
N CYS A 205 -8.33 -22.51 -16.55
CA CYS A 205 -8.68 -22.08 -17.89
C CYS A 205 -10.13 -22.48 -18.18
N GLN A 206 -10.98 -21.50 -18.50
CA GLN A 206 -12.43 -21.73 -18.54
C GLN A 206 -12.87 -22.71 -19.63
N GLY A 207 -12.09 -22.90 -20.70
CA GLY A 207 -12.41 -23.83 -21.79
C GLY A 207 -12.00 -25.29 -21.53
N ASP A 208 -11.19 -25.55 -20.51
CA ASP A 208 -10.67 -26.89 -20.18
C ASP A 208 -11.63 -27.57 -19.20
N GLY A 209 -12.65 -28.19 -19.76
CA GLY A 209 -13.73 -28.81 -18.98
C GLY A 209 -13.31 -30.13 -18.34
N ASN A 210 -12.25 -30.76 -18.84
CA ASN A 210 -11.72 -32.01 -18.29
C ASN A 210 -10.52 -31.80 -17.32
N SER A 211 -10.01 -30.57 -17.22
CA SER A 211 -8.88 -30.14 -16.39
C SER A 211 -7.55 -30.82 -16.72
N ASP A 212 -7.29 -31.14 -17.99
CA ASP A 212 -6.04 -31.75 -18.45
C ASP A 212 -4.95 -30.74 -18.85
N GLY A 213 -5.26 -29.44 -18.78
CA GLY A 213 -4.38 -28.33 -19.12
C GLY A 213 -4.43 -27.94 -20.60
N ARG A 214 -5.36 -28.49 -21.38
CA ARG A 214 -5.61 -28.16 -22.78
C ARG A 214 -7.09 -27.90 -23.01
N VAL A 215 -7.36 -27.07 -24.00
CA VAL A 215 -8.69 -26.86 -24.56
C VAL A 215 -8.66 -27.41 -25.97
N ASP A 216 -9.20 -28.60 -26.16
CA ASP A 216 -9.11 -29.32 -27.44
C ASP A 216 -10.40 -30.07 -27.83
N GLY A 217 -10.26 -30.98 -28.79
CA GLY A 217 -11.37 -31.76 -29.32
C GLY A 217 -12.10 -32.59 -28.26
N ILE A 218 -11.42 -32.95 -27.16
CA ILE A 218 -12.01 -33.68 -26.04
C ILE A 218 -12.98 -32.77 -25.30
N ASP A 219 -12.58 -31.55 -24.94
CA ASP A 219 -13.45 -30.58 -24.26
C ASP A 219 -14.69 -30.25 -25.10
N LEU A 220 -14.48 -30.02 -26.39
CA LEU A 220 -15.58 -29.77 -27.33
C LEU A 220 -16.55 -30.95 -27.39
N THR A 221 -16.02 -32.18 -27.49
CA THR A 221 -16.85 -33.37 -27.57
C THR A 221 -17.64 -33.58 -26.28
N GLN A 222 -17.02 -33.37 -25.12
CA GLN A 222 -17.70 -33.51 -23.83
C GLN A 222 -18.75 -32.42 -23.61
N LEU A 223 -18.47 -31.19 -24.02
CA LEU A 223 -19.44 -30.09 -24.02
C LEU A 223 -20.66 -30.42 -24.90
N LEU A 224 -20.44 -30.86 -26.15
CA LEU A 224 -21.52 -31.21 -27.07
C LEU A 224 -22.36 -32.40 -26.58
N ASN A 225 -21.75 -33.34 -25.85
CA ASN A 225 -22.47 -34.46 -25.24
C ASN A 225 -23.42 -34.03 -24.10
N GLN A 226 -23.20 -32.86 -23.50
CA GLN A 226 -24.01 -32.31 -22.40
C GLN A 226 -24.99 -31.22 -22.86
N TRP A 227 -25.13 -31.03 -24.17
CA TRP A 227 -25.87 -29.91 -24.74
C TRP A 227 -27.33 -29.84 -24.26
N GLY A 228 -27.73 -28.64 -23.84
CA GLY A 228 -29.07 -28.36 -23.32
C GLY A 228 -29.31 -28.83 -21.88
N GLN A 229 -28.26 -29.25 -21.15
CA GLN A 229 -28.36 -29.71 -19.76
C GLN A 229 -27.47 -28.88 -18.83
N GLY A 230 -27.87 -28.71 -17.57
CA GLY A 230 -26.96 -28.21 -16.53
C GLY A 230 -25.88 -29.26 -16.28
N SER A 231 -24.61 -28.90 -16.47
CA SER A 231 -23.49 -29.85 -16.38
C SER A 231 -22.21 -29.18 -15.89
N ALA A 232 -21.14 -29.96 -15.70
CA ALA A 232 -19.81 -29.39 -15.42
C ALA A 232 -19.24 -28.58 -16.61
N TYR A 233 -19.84 -28.70 -17.80
CA TYR A 233 -19.52 -27.94 -19.01
C TYR A 233 -20.43 -26.72 -19.21
N ASP A 234 -21.22 -26.36 -18.19
CA ASP A 234 -21.78 -25.01 -18.03
C ASP A 234 -20.66 -24.09 -17.51
N LEU A 235 -19.80 -23.68 -18.43
CA LEU A 235 -18.56 -22.93 -18.20
C LEU A 235 -18.83 -21.45 -17.91
N ASN A 236 -19.96 -20.91 -18.40
CA ASN A 236 -20.40 -19.55 -18.12
C ASN A 236 -21.29 -19.44 -16.86
N ASN A 237 -21.68 -20.56 -16.25
CA ASN A 237 -22.54 -20.69 -15.07
C ASN A 237 -23.94 -20.07 -15.27
N ASP A 238 -24.51 -20.19 -16.47
CA ASP A 238 -25.87 -19.72 -16.77
C ASP A 238 -26.97 -20.76 -16.48
N GLY A 239 -26.56 -21.96 -16.07
CA GLY A 239 -27.41 -23.09 -15.69
C GLY A 239 -27.62 -24.12 -16.79
N ILE A 240 -27.11 -23.91 -18.01
CA ILE A 240 -27.33 -24.82 -19.15
C ILE A 240 -26.17 -24.83 -20.14
N THR A 241 -25.65 -26.01 -20.48
CA THR A 241 -24.59 -26.19 -21.47
C THR A 241 -25.11 -25.84 -22.87
N ASN A 242 -24.62 -24.74 -23.46
CA ASN A 242 -25.12 -24.21 -24.72
C ASN A 242 -24.04 -23.47 -25.54
N GLY A 243 -24.49 -22.65 -26.51
CA GLY A 243 -23.60 -21.87 -27.38
C GLY A 243 -22.71 -20.86 -26.63
N GLY A 244 -23.14 -20.40 -25.45
CA GLY A 244 -22.34 -19.61 -24.53
C GLY A 244 -21.08 -20.35 -24.07
N ASP A 245 -21.23 -21.59 -23.62
CA ASP A 245 -20.12 -22.43 -23.16
C ASP A 245 -19.20 -22.84 -24.32
N LEU A 246 -19.79 -23.16 -25.47
CA LEU A 246 -19.03 -23.45 -26.68
C LEU A 246 -18.11 -22.28 -27.05
N THR A 247 -18.59 -21.05 -26.87
CA THR A 247 -17.79 -19.86 -27.13
C THR A 247 -16.56 -19.81 -26.21
N LEU A 248 -16.67 -20.25 -24.95
CA LEU A 248 -15.54 -20.31 -24.02
C LEU A 248 -14.51 -21.39 -24.42
N VAL A 249 -14.96 -22.58 -24.86
CA VAL A 249 -14.06 -23.62 -25.39
C VAL A 249 -13.35 -23.14 -26.65
N LEU A 250 -14.06 -22.50 -27.59
CA LEU A 250 -13.45 -22.03 -28.83
C LEU A 250 -12.51 -20.84 -28.63
N GLN A 251 -12.80 -19.96 -27.68
CA GLN A 251 -11.90 -18.85 -27.32
C GLN A 251 -10.63 -19.32 -26.62
N GLY A 252 -10.71 -20.40 -25.84
CA GLY A 252 -9.60 -20.96 -25.08
C GLY A 252 -8.74 -21.97 -25.84
N TRP A 253 -9.05 -22.29 -27.11
CA TRP A 253 -8.47 -23.41 -27.83
C TRP A 253 -6.94 -23.42 -27.82
N GLY A 254 -6.34 -24.55 -27.42
CA GLY A 254 -4.89 -24.71 -27.31
C GLY A 254 -4.45 -25.14 -25.91
N THR A 255 -3.19 -24.88 -25.58
CA THR A 255 -2.63 -25.17 -24.25
C THR A 255 -2.90 -24.02 -23.29
N CYS A 256 -3.22 -24.33 -22.02
CA CYS A 256 -3.41 -23.31 -20.99
C CYS A 256 -2.08 -22.73 -20.42
N GLN A 257 -0.97 -22.73 -21.19
CA GLN A 257 0.37 -22.32 -20.73
C GLN A 257 0.73 -20.88 -21.09
#